data_AF-Q1QLW3-F1
#
_entry.id   AF-Q1QLW3-F1
#
_cell.length_a   1.000
_cell.length_b   1.000
_cell.length_c   1.000
_cell.angle_alpha   90.00
_cell.angle_beta   90.00
_cell.angle_gamma   90.00
#
_symmetry.space_group_name_H-M   'P 1'
#
loop_
_entity.id
_entity.type
_entity.pdbx_description
1 polymer ?
#
loop_
_entity_poly.entity_id
_entity_poly.type
_entity_poly.pdbx_seq_one_letter_code
_entity_poly.pdbx_strand_id
1 'polypeptide(L)'
;MPDERKLCTECIDDGPLRKWLEGAGTESVCDFDEDHEGFSCVSVDQFAEQADLWFRENYQLGADTMTVDPDPDRDGVIYGTEGEPYEEIFSYELGASDELLRAVIDALPDVTDHDIMQGADPFYTDAANFESITAARAREQADQDDYWFAKRYAFEWEDFCKQVQFSGRFFGIKERLDELFGKPEEYGEGPVKPLYDLPAGQTVYRARLLNDDLTEEVINASPASYLGAPPVNRTQPGRMNVELIPAFYAAFSRETAIAELRPGIDDKIAVGEFATRVPLRVFDFTVFHQRAAERHRFFEHSRYDFIDQMQEGISKPVRPHERQREYIATQIVAEYLQNYFNCDAVIYQSAMQRDEAAEKRNIVVLHRETFVGPDDPCVLSYVNWSLKEIRDVRYTIIDAGEF
;
A
#
# COMPACT_ATOMS: atom_id res chain seq x y z
N MET A 1 -0.42 -20.02 52.90
CA MET A 1 -0.10 -21.34 53.52
C MET A 1 -0.63 -22.38 52.57
N PRO A 2 0.05 -23.53 52.41
CA PRO A 2 -0.43 -24.59 51.53
C PRO A 2 -1.87 -24.97 51.89
N ASP A 3 -2.77 -25.00 50.90
CA ASP A 3 -4.15 -25.44 51.08
C ASP A 3 -4.20 -26.97 50.89
N GLU A 4 -4.24 -27.67 52.02
CA GLU A 4 -4.27 -29.14 52.05
C GLU A 4 -5.65 -29.73 51.71
N ARG A 5 -6.68 -28.89 51.48
CA ARG A 5 -8.00 -29.36 51.03
C ARG A 5 -7.87 -30.10 49.70
N LYS A 6 -8.73 -31.09 49.50
CA LYS A 6 -8.73 -31.97 48.34
C LYS A 6 -9.97 -31.78 47.47
N LEU A 7 -9.74 -31.52 46.19
CA LEU A 7 -10.78 -31.51 45.17
C LEU A 7 -10.78 -32.82 44.38
N CYS A 8 -11.94 -33.19 43.83
CA CYS A 8 -12.11 -34.42 43.04
C CYS A 8 -12.56 -34.14 41.60
N THR A 9 -12.61 -35.19 40.77
CA THR A 9 -13.01 -35.11 39.35
C THR A 9 -14.43 -34.58 39.09
N GLU A 10 -15.34 -34.72 40.05
CA GLU A 10 -16.72 -34.23 39.93
C GLU A 10 -16.89 -32.77 40.37
N CYS A 11 -15.86 -32.16 40.96
CA CYS A 11 -15.90 -30.76 41.36
C CYS A 11 -15.66 -29.77 40.21
N ILE A 12 -15.24 -30.28 39.05
CA ILE A 12 -14.94 -29.49 37.86
C ILE A 12 -15.54 -30.14 36.61
N ASP A 13 -15.86 -29.31 35.63
CA ASP A 13 -16.42 -29.74 34.36
C ASP A 13 -15.41 -30.57 33.52
N ASP A 14 -15.92 -31.23 32.49
CA ASP A 14 -15.07 -32.00 31.58
C ASP A 14 -14.13 -31.09 30.79
N GLY A 15 -12.83 -31.38 30.86
CA GLY A 15 -11.79 -30.54 30.29
C GLY A 15 -10.37 -31.10 30.48
N PRO A 16 -9.34 -30.38 30.01
CA PRO A 16 -7.95 -30.81 30.13
C PRO A 16 -7.49 -31.00 31.58
N LEU A 17 -7.93 -30.13 32.50
CA LEU A 17 -7.56 -30.19 33.92
C LEU A 17 -8.25 -31.36 34.65
N ARG A 18 -9.50 -31.69 34.32
CA ARG A 18 -10.18 -32.90 34.82
C ARG A 18 -9.46 -34.18 34.39
N LYS A 19 -9.07 -34.28 33.12
CA LYS A 19 -8.32 -35.44 32.59
C LYS A 19 -6.96 -35.60 33.26
N TRP A 20 -6.29 -34.49 33.54
CA TRP A 20 -5.07 -34.52 34.34
C TRP A 20 -5.35 -35.02 35.77
N LEU A 21 -6.40 -34.50 36.41
CA LEU A 21 -6.82 -34.88 37.77
C LEU A 21 -7.14 -36.39 37.87
N GLU A 22 -7.81 -36.95 36.87
CA GLU A 22 -8.10 -38.39 36.76
C GLU A 22 -6.83 -39.25 36.79
N GLY A 23 -5.77 -38.79 36.11
CA GLY A 23 -4.50 -39.53 35.99
C GLY A 23 -3.52 -39.30 37.14
N ALA A 24 -3.53 -38.11 37.74
CA ALA A 24 -2.63 -37.72 38.83
C ALA A 24 -3.21 -38.01 40.21
N GLY A 25 -4.54 -38.04 40.33
CA GLY A 25 -5.25 -38.18 41.59
C GLY A 25 -5.24 -39.59 42.17
N THR A 26 -5.58 -39.67 43.45
CA THR A 26 -5.77 -40.92 44.18
C THR A 26 -7.17 -40.94 44.79
N GLU A 27 -7.80 -42.11 44.85
CA GLU A 27 -9.12 -42.26 45.49
C GLU A 27 -9.06 -41.76 46.94
N SER A 28 -9.80 -40.69 47.23
CA SER A 28 -9.95 -40.18 48.60
C SER A 28 -11.25 -39.39 48.76
N VAL A 29 -11.46 -38.80 49.94
CA VAL A 29 -12.66 -37.99 50.24
C VAL A 29 -12.45 -36.57 49.70
N CYS A 30 -13.49 -36.01 49.08
CA CYS A 30 -13.50 -34.62 48.65
C CYS A 30 -13.80 -33.68 49.82
N ASP A 31 -13.07 -32.55 49.92
CA ASP A 31 -13.28 -31.55 50.96
C ASP A 31 -14.22 -30.40 50.52
N PHE A 32 -14.70 -30.42 49.26
CA PHE A 32 -15.55 -29.38 48.67
C PHE A 32 -17.00 -29.83 48.46
N ASP A 33 -17.27 -31.14 48.47
CA ASP A 33 -18.62 -31.69 48.41
C ASP A 33 -18.66 -33.04 49.15
N GLU A 34 -19.53 -33.14 50.16
CA GLU A 34 -19.68 -34.34 50.99
C GLU A 34 -20.33 -35.51 50.22
N ASP A 35 -21.04 -35.23 49.13
CA ASP A 35 -21.68 -36.25 48.28
C ASP A 35 -20.68 -36.89 47.28
N HIS A 36 -19.46 -36.34 47.16
CA HIS A 36 -18.41 -36.84 46.27
C HIS A 36 -17.49 -37.86 46.96
N GLU A 37 -17.92 -39.14 46.97
CA GLU A 37 -17.13 -40.25 47.52
C GLU A 37 -16.53 -41.16 46.44
N GLY A 38 -15.25 -41.55 46.60
CA GLY A 38 -14.61 -42.57 45.77
C GLY A 38 -14.08 -42.08 44.41
N PHE A 39 -13.96 -40.78 44.23
CA PHE A 39 -13.36 -40.17 43.04
C PHE A 39 -11.86 -39.92 43.22
N SER A 40 -11.13 -39.79 42.10
CA SER A 40 -9.73 -39.35 42.14
C SER A 40 -9.67 -37.93 42.70
N CYS A 41 -8.85 -37.72 43.73
CA CYS A 41 -8.64 -36.41 44.33
C CYS A 41 -7.15 -36.02 44.33
N VAL A 42 -6.92 -34.71 44.32
CA VAL A 42 -5.61 -34.04 44.47
C VAL A 42 -5.73 -32.89 45.46
N SER A 43 -4.63 -32.43 46.06
CA SER A 43 -4.67 -31.21 46.88
C SER A 43 -4.90 -29.98 46.01
N VAL A 44 -5.48 -28.92 46.59
CA VAL A 44 -5.67 -27.63 45.92
C VAL A 44 -4.35 -27.09 45.40
N ASP A 45 -3.27 -27.12 46.19
CA ASP A 45 -1.94 -26.66 45.75
C ASP A 45 -1.44 -27.40 44.50
N GLN A 46 -1.57 -28.74 44.47
CA GLN A 46 -1.13 -29.54 43.32
C GLN A 46 -1.96 -29.23 42.08
N PHE A 47 -3.26 -29.02 42.25
CA PHE A 47 -4.14 -28.64 41.16
C PHE A 47 -3.84 -27.22 40.67
N ALA A 48 -3.60 -26.27 41.57
CA ALA A 48 -3.29 -24.89 41.24
C ALA A 48 -1.97 -24.77 40.47
N GLU A 49 -0.93 -25.54 40.83
CA GLU A 49 0.30 -25.66 40.03
C GLU A 49 0.02 -26.11 38.60
N GLN A 50 -0.82 -27.14 38.44
CA GLN A 50 -1.17 -27.62 37.11
C GLN A 50 -2.09 -26.66 36.34
N ALA A 51 -3.02 -26.01 37.03
CA ALA A 51 -3.93 -25.00 36.48
C ALA A 51 -3.14 -23.81 35.94
N ASP A 52 -2.10 -23.37 36.65
CA ASP A 52 -1.19 -22.33 36.18
C ASP A 52 -0.40 -22.73 34.94
N LEU A 53 0.20 -23.93 34.94
CA LEU A 53 0.91 -24.45 33.76
C LEU A 53 -0.02 -24.49 32.54
N TRP A 54 -1.24 -25.00 32.72
CA TRP A 54 -2.24 -25.04 31.66
C TRP A 54 -2.64 -23.62 31.21
N PHE A 55 -2.86 -22.69 32.13
CA PHE A 55 -3.26 -21.33 31.80
C PHE A 55 -2.17 -20.64 30.97
N ARG A 56 -0.90 -20.70 31.40
CA ARG A 56 0.24 -20.10 30.67
C ARG A 56 0.50 -20.72 29.30
N GLU A 57 0.10 -21.97 29.09
CA GLU A 57 0.20 -22.62 27.78
C GLU A 57 -0.91 -22.19 26.80
N ASN A 58 -2.04 -21.68 27.31
CA ASN A 58 -3.23 -21.41 26.52
C ASN A 58 -3.64 -19.93 26.47
N TYR A 59 -3.20 -19.12 27.42
CA TYR A 59 -3.59 -17.73 27.62
C TYR A 59 -2.37 -16.81 27.78
N GLN A 60 -2.55 -15.56 27.38
CA GLN A 60 -1.56 -14.48 27.49
C GLN A 60 -2.26 -13.18 27.89
N LEU A 61 -1.49 -12.17 28.32
CA LEU A 61 -2.02 -10.82 28.52
C LEU A 61 -2.66 -10.30 27.23
N GLY A 62 -3.86 -9.75 27.35
CA GLY A 62 -4.60 -9.15 26.26
C GLY A 62 -3.87 -7.94 25.67
N ALA A 63 -3.92 -7.80 24.35
CA ALA A 63 -3.39 -6.62 23.67
C ALA A 63 -4.10 -5.33 24.14
N ASP A 64 -3.35 -4.23 24.22
CA ASP A 64 -3.90 -2.92 24.55
C ASP A 64 -4.93 -2.48 23.50
N THR A 65 -6.07 -1.98 23.97
CA THR A 65 -7.13 -1.42 23.14
C THR A 65 -7.34 0.05 23.48
N MET A 66 -7.65 0.84 22.45
CA MET A 66 -8.04 2.24 22.58
C MET A 66 -9.38 2.43 21.89
N THR A 67 -10.39 2.85 22.65
CA THR A 67 -11.71 3.19 22.10
C THR A 67 -12.04 4.64 22.42
N VAL A 68 -12.69 5.33 21.48
CA VAL A 68 -13.17 6.69 21.69
C VAL A 68 -14.42 6.62 22.56
N ASP A 69 -14.50 7.48 23.58
CA ASP A 69 -15.68 7.57 24.44
C ASP A 69 -16.93 7.81 23.56
N PRO A 70 -17.94 6.93 23.63
CA PRO A 70 -19.14 7.07 22.82
C PRO A 70 -20.02 8.25 23.23
N ASP A 71 -19.75 8.90 24.37
CA ASP A 71 -20.40 10.16 24.79
C ASP A 71 -19.84 11.35 23.97
N PRO A 72 -20.63 11.95 23.05
CA PRO A 72 -20.16 13.05 22.20
C PRO A 72 -19.82 14.34 22.99
N ASP A 73 -20.21 14.43 24.26
CA ASP A 73 -19.88 15.56 25.14
C ASP A 73 -18.56 15.33 25.93
N ARG A 74 -17.91 14.17 25.74
CA ARG A 74 -16.63 13.81 26.37
C ARG A 74 -15.65 13.31 25.31
N ASP A 75 -14.67 14.15 24.96
CA ASP A 75 -13.50 13.74 24.16
C ASP A 75 -12.51 12.94 25.04
N GLY A 76 -12.92 11.74 25.45
CA GLY A 76 -12.10 10.78 26.22
C GLY A 76 -11.64 9.60 25.37
N VAL A 77 -10.44 9.08 25.66
CA VAL A 77 -9.99 7.78 25.15
C VAL A 77 -10.06 6.80 26.30
N ILE A 78 -10.78 5.69 26.09
CA ILE A 78 -10.87 4.58 27.04
C ILE A 78 -9.80 3.57 26.65
N TYR A 79 -8.91 3.30 27.60
CA TYR A 79 -7.87 2.28 27.51
C TYR A 79 -8.40 1.00 28.11
N GLY A 80 -8.20 -0.11 27.43
CA GLY A 80 -8.55 -1.44 27.91
C GLY A 80 -7.56 -2.48 27.39
N THR A 81 -7.83 -3.74 27.68
CA THR A 81 -7.08 -4.89 27.16
C THR A 81 -8.06 -5.92 26.61
N GLU A 82 -7.66 -6.60 25.55
CA GLU A 82 -8.45 -7.68 24.94
C GLU A 82 -8.67 -8.86 25.89
N GLY A 83 -9.78 -9.59 25.69
CA GLY A 83 -10.10 -10.77 26.49
C GLY A 83 -10.83 -10.47 27.81
N GLU A 84 -10.62 -11.33 28.81
CA GLU A 84 -11.39 -11.36 30.07
C GLU A 84 -10.46 -11.45 31.30
N PRO A 85 -10.90 -11.05 32.50
CA PRO A 85 -10.15 -11.28 33.72
C PRO A 85 -9.85 -12.77 33.92
N TYR A 86 -8.66 -13.11 34.43
CA TYR A 86 -8.25 -14.50 34.62
C TYR A 86 -9.20 -15.29 35.55
N GLU A 87 -9.82 -14.62 36.53
CA GLU A 87 -10.81 -15.21 37.43
C GLU A 87 -12.07 -15.67 36.68
N GLU A 88 -12.54 -14.89 35.71
CA GLU A 88 -13.68 -15.24 34.86
C GLU A 88 -13.34 -16.41 33.93
N ILE A 89 -12.11 -16.42 33.37
CA ILE A 89 -11.61 -17.52 32.56
C ILE A 89 -11.57 -18.81 33.38
N PHE A 90 -10.99 -18.81 34.58
CA PHE A 90 -10.98 -19.99 35.45
C PHE A 90 -12.39 -20.41 35.87
N SER A 91 -13.30 -19.47 36.11
CA SER A 91 -14.70 -19.78 36.41
C SER A 91 -15.36 -20.57 35.28
N TYR A 92 -15.20 -20.09 34.03
CA TYR A 92 -15.76 -20.73 32.85
C TYR A 92 -15.10 -22.09 32.55
N GLU A 93 -13.77 -22.17 32.62
CA GLU A 93 -13.00 -23.37 32.25
C GLU A 93 -13.11 -24.50 33.28
N LEU A 94 -13.26 -24.16 34.56
CA LEU A 94 -13.40 -25.16 35.62
C LEU A 94 -14.85 -25.56 35.86
N GLY A 95 -15.83 -24.68 35.60
CA GLY A 95 -17.23 -24.95 35.96
C GLY A 95 -17.44 -25.23 37.45
N ALA A 96 -16.53 -24.74 38.29
CA ALA A 96 -16.46 -25.06 39.71
C ALA A 96 -17.40 -24.21 40.57
N SER A 97 -17.64 -24.65 41.81
CA SER A 97 -18.29 -23.81 42.81
C SER A 97 -17.42 -22.60 43.18
N ASP A 98 -18.04 -21.48 43.59
CA ASP A 98 -17.33 -20.27 44.02
C ASP A 98 -16.30 -20.54 45.14
N GLU A 99 -16.59 -21.51 46.02
CA GLU A 99 -15.68 -21.88 47.11
C GLU A 99 -14.42 -22.57 46.60
N LEU A 100 -14.57 -23.50 45.65
CA LEU A 100 -13.42 -24.18 45.03
C LEU A 100 -12.63 -23.22 44.14
N LEU A 101 -13.32 -22.40 43.34
CA LEU A 101 -12.68 -21.42 42.46
C LEU A 101 -11.77 -20.47 43.25
N ARG A 102 -12.26 -19.93 44.38
CA ARG A 102 -11.46 -19.10 45.28
C ARG A 102 -10.26 -19.85 45.86
N ALA A 103 -10.46 -21.10 46.28
CA ALA A 103 -9.37 -21.93 46.81
C ALA A 103 -8.26 -22.14 45.78
N VAL A 104 -8.63 -22.39 44.52
CA VAL A 104 -7.67 -22.57 43.42
C VAL A 104 -6.97 -21.26 43.08
N ILE A 105 -7.71 -20.15 42.93
CA ILE A 105 -7.13 -18.82 42.62
C ILE A 105 -6.15 -18.39 43.71
N ASP A 106 -6.52 -18.53 44.99
CA ASP A 106 -5.65 -18.18 46.13
C ASP A 106 -4.39 -19.06 46.21
N ALA A 107 -4.40 -20.22 45.57
CA ALA A 107 -3.30 -21.18 45.53
C ALA A 107 -2.47 -21.14 44.23
N LEU A 108 -2.81 -20.30 43.25
CA LEU A 108 -2.06 -20.20 41.99
C LEU A 108 -0.58 -19.80 42.24
N PRO A 109 0.40 -20.49 41.61
CA PRO A 109 1.78 -20.02 41.53
C PRO A 109 1.82 -18.62 40.89
N ASP A 110 2.75 -17.77 41.32
CA ASP A 110 2.80 -16.31 41.08
C ASP A 110 1.95 -15.41 42.00
N VAL A 111 1.64 -15.92 43.19
CA VAL A 111 1.66 -15.09 44.43
C VAL A 111 2.92 -15.39 45.27
N THR A 112 3.96 -15.94 44.66
CA THR A 112 5.16 -16.37 45.39
C THR A 112 6.25 -15.29 45.34
N ASP A 113 6.40 -14.61 46.48
CA ASP A 113 7.36 -13.58 46.93
C ASP A 113 8.78 -13.50 46.30
N HIS A 114 9.24 -14.45 45.49
CA HIS A 114 10.64 -14.55 45.05
C HIS A 114 10.99 -13.72 43.80
N ASP A 115 10.06 -13.55 42.85
CA ASP A 115 10.29 -12.75 41.62
C ASP A 115 9.82 -11.28 41.75
N ILE A 116 8.79 -11.02 42.57
CA ILE A 116 8.33 -9.66 42.91
C ILE A 116 9.41 -8.88 43.67
N MET A 117 10.24 -9.56 44.49
CA MET A 117 11.39 -8.95 45.17
C MET A 117 12.48 -8.43 44.22
N GLN A 118 12.48 -8.83 42.95
CA GLN A 118 13.38 -8.33 41.90
C GLN A 118 12.71 -7.32 40.95
N GLY A 119 11.46 -6.91 41.23
CA GLY A 119 10.73 -5.91 40.46
C GLY A 119 10.04 -6.44 39.21
N ALA A 120 9.77 -7.75 39.12
CA ALA A 120 8.89 -8.31 38.11
C ALA A 120 7.42 -8.16 38.55
N ASP A 121 6.53 -7.85 37.61
CA ASP A 121 5.09 -7.80 37.85
C ASP A 121 4.53 -9.23 37.99
N PRO A 122 3.54 -9.47 38.87
CA PRO A 122 2.90 -10.77 38.97
C PRO A 122 2.24 -11.14 37.63
N PHE A 123 2.31 -12.41 37.25
CA PHE A 123 1.70 -12.88 36.01
C PHE A 123 0.19 -12.64 36.03
N TYR A 124 -0.51 -13.06 37.09
CA TYR A 124 -1.93 -12.76 37.30
C TYR A 124 -2.09 -11.34 37.86
N THR A 125 -2.96 -10.55 37.25
CA THR A 125 -3.18 -9.15 37.62
C THR A 125 -4.61 -8.75 37.36
N ASP A 126 -5.16 -7.91 38.23
CA ASP A 126 -6.49 -7.31 38.06
C ASP A 126 -6.45 -6.05 37.17
N ALA A 127 -5.24 -5.65 36.75
CA ALA A 127 -5.03 -4.45 35.93
C ALA A 127 -5.19 -4.70 34.43
N ALA A 128 -5.24 -5.97 34.00
CA ALA A 128 -5.34 -6.36 32.60
C ALA A 128 -6.14 -7.64 32.43
N ASN A 129 -6.75 -7.77 31.26
CA ASN A 129 -7.43 -8.97 30.81
C ASN A 129 -6.44 -9.95 30.18
N PHE A 130 -6.86 -11.20 30.07
CA PHE A 130 -6.17 -12.28 29.38
C PHE A 130 -6.99 -12.75 28.20
N GLU A 131 -6.30 -13.11 27.13
CA GLU A 131 -6.91 -13.69 25.95
C GLU A 131 -6.27 -15.03 25.63
N SER A 132 -7.04 -15.92 25.01
CA SER A 132 -6.49 -17.17 24.50
C SER A 132 -5.45 -16.88 23.43
N ILE A 133 -4.29 -17.54 23.51
CA ILE A 133 -3.23 -17.48 22.49
C ILE A 133 -3.78 -17.85 21.11
N THR A 134 -4.74 -18.76 21.03
CA THR A 134 -5.38 -19.14 19.77
C THR A 134 -6.22 -18.00 19.19
N ALA A 135 -6.98 -17.30 20.03
CA ALA A 135 -7.79 -16.16 19.62
C ALA A 135 -6.91 -14.97 19.19
N ALA A 136 -5.86 -14.66 19.96
CA ALA A 136 -4.89 -13.62 19.62
C ALA A 136 -4.23 -13.89 18.25
N ARG A 137 -3.76 -15.12 18.02
CA ARG A 137 -3.17 -15.52 16.73
C ARG A 137 -4.18 -15.42 15.58
N ALA A 138 -5.43 -15.80 15.81
CA ALA A 138 -6.48 -15.69 14.80
C ALA A 138 -6.75 -14.23 14.43
N ARG A 139 -6.80 -13.32 15.41
CA ARG A 139 -6.93 -11.88 15.19
C ARG A 139 -5.73 -11.32 14.42
N GLU A 140 -4.51 -11.61 14.87
CA GLU A 140 -3.29 -11.17 14.18
C GLU A 140 -3.23 -11.67 12.74
N GLN A 141 -3.64 -12.92 12.49
CA GLN A 141 -3.72 -13.47 11.13
C GLN A 141 -4.78 -12.74 10.29
N ALA A 142 -5.96 -12.45 10.86
CA ALA A 142 -7.00 -11.69 10.17
C ALA A 142 -6.51 -10.27 9.83
N ASP A 143 -5.84 -9.59 10.76
CA ASP A 143 -5.25 -8.27 10.52
C ASP A 143 -4.18 -8.32 9.41
N GLN A 144 -3.36 -9.38 9.38
CA GLN A 144 -2.38 -9.60 8.32
C GLN A 144 -3.03 -9.89 6.97
N ASP A 145 -4.08 -10.71 6.94
CA ASP A 145 -4.82 -11.04 5.73
C ASP A 145 -5.51 -9.79 5.17
N ASP A 146 -6.12 -8.98 6.02
CA ASP A 146 -6.71 -7.70 5.66
C ASP A 146 -5.65 -6.73 5.15
N TYR A 147 -4.49 -6.63 5.81
CA TYR A 147 -3.37 -5.82 5.33
C TYR A 147 -2.86 -6.30 3.96
N TRP A 148 -2.71 -7.60 3.77
CA TRP A 148 -2.21 -8.17 2.53
C TRP A 148 -3.21 -7.96 1.40
N PHE A 149 -4.49 -8.24 1.65
CA PHE A 149 -5.57 -7.97 0.71
C PHE A 149 -5.61 -6.48 0.35
N ALA A 150 -5.41 -5.61 1.34
CA ALA A 150 -5.42 -4.19 1.16
C ALA A 150 -4.28 -3.67 0.28
N LYS A 151 -3.14 -4.35 0.29
CA LYS A 151 -1.93 -3.96 -0.43
C LYS A 151 -1.62 -4.85 -1.64
N ARG A 152 -2.49 -5.80 -1.99
CA ARG A 152 -2.23 -6.82 -3.01
C ARG A 152 -1.77 -6.25 -4.35
N TYR A 153 -2.42 -5.20 -4.86
CA TYR A 153 -2.04 -4.57 -6.13
C TYR A 153 -0.69 -3.84 -6.07
N ALA A 154 -0.33 -3.31 -4.89
CA ALA A 154 0.99 -2.74 -4.67
C ALA A 154 2.08 -3.81 -4.76
N PHE A 155 1.86 -4.95 -4.09
CA PHE A 155 2.80 -6.07 -4.12
C PHE A 155 2.89 -6.69 -5.51
N GLU A 156 1.77 -6.87 -6.21
CA GLU A 156 1.76 -7.36 -7.59
C GLU A 156 2.54 -6.45 -8.54
N TRP A 157 2.42 -5.13 -8.38
CA TRP A 157 3.19 -4.14 -9.15
C TRP A 157 4.69 -4.18 -8.82
N GLU A 158 5.05 -4.28 -7.55
CA GLU A 158 6.44 -4.41 -7.12
C GLU A 158 7.08 -5.68 -7.70
N ASP A 159 6.35 -6.80 -7.64
CA ASP A 159 6.79 -8.06 -8.22
C ASP A 159 6.87 -8.00 -9.75
N PHE A 160 5.98 -7.27 -10.41
CA PHE A 160 6.08 -6.98 -11.84
C PHE A 160 7.37 -6.22 -12.15
N CYS A 161 7.66 -5.15 -11.41
CA CYS A 161 8.88 -4.37 -11.56
C CYS A 161 10.13 -5.22 -11.37
N LYS A 162 10.19 -6.02 -10.30
CA LYS A 162 11.31 -6.93 -10.03
C LYS A 162 11.49 -7.95 -11.14
N GLN A 163 10.40 -8.56 -11.63
CA GLN A 163 10.47 -9.55 -12.70
C GLN A 163 11.06 -8.95 -13.98
N VAL A 164 10.51 -7.82 -14.45
CA VAL A 164 10.98 -7.22 -15.71
C VAL A 164 12.39 -6.67 -15.57
N GLN A 165 12.80 -6.25 -14.37
CA GLN A 165 14.17 -5.79 -14.14
C GLN A 165 15.18 -6.94 -14.10
N PHE A 166 14.88 -8.03 -13.39
CA PHE A 166 15.89 -9.04 -12.98
C PHE A 166 15.67 -10.46 -13.48
N SER A 167 14.54 -10.78 -14.12
CA SER A 167 14.20 -12.15 -14.51
C SER A 167 13.90 -12.30 -16.00
N GLY A 168 12.75 -11.81 -16.46
CA GLY A 168 12.26 -12.05 -17.81
C GLY A 168 11.29 -10.98 -18.28
N ARG A 169 11.34 -10.64 -19.58
CA ARG A 169 10.62 -9.49 -20.17
C ARG A 169 9.71 -9.84 -21.34
N PHE A 170 9.84 -11.05 -21.89
CA PHE A 170 9.23 -11.40 -23.17
C PHE A 170 8.02 -12.35 -23.07
N PHE A 171 8.01 -13.23 -22.07
CA PHE A 171 6.96 -14.25 -21.91
C PHE A 171 6.30 -14.10 -20.54
N GLY A 172 4.97 -14.26 -20.48
CA GLY A 172 4.20 -14.16 -19.23
C GLY A 172 3.94 -12.74 -18.74
N ILE A 173 4.47 -11.71 -19.42
CA ILE A 173 4.37 -10.32 -18.99
C ILE A 173 2.99 -9.72 -19.26
N LYS A 174 2.40 -10.09 -20.41
CA LYS A 174 1.06 -9.62 -20.76
C LYS A 174 0.03 -10.10 -19.73
N GLU A 175 0.09 -11.37 -19.37
CA GLU A 175 -0.85 -12.01 -18.45
C GLU A 175 -0.81 -11.33 -17.08
N ARG A 176 0.37 -11.00 -16.57
CA ARG A 176 0.50 -10.22 -15.32
C ARG A 176 -0.06 -8.80 -15.43
N LEU A 177 0.13 -8.16 -16.58
CA LEU A 177 -0.48 -6.85 -16.83
C LEU A 177 -2.00 -6.94 -17.00
N ASP A 178 -2.54 -8.04 -17.52
CA ASP A 178 -3.99 -8.30 -17.55
C ASP A 178 -4.56 -8.44 -16.13
N GLU A 179 -3.83 -9.09 -15.22
CA GLU A 179 -4.23 -9.23 -13.80
C GLU A 179 -4.28 -7.86 -13.10
N LEU A 180 -3.22 -7.06 -13.32
CA LEU A 180 -3.09 -5.71 -12.78
C LEU A 180 -4.14 -4.76 -13.36
N PHE A 181 -4.18 -4.58 -14.69
CA PHE A 181 -5.04 -3.60 -15.34
C PHE A 181 -6.49 -4.10 -15.56
N GLY A 182 -6.74 -5.40 -15.58
CA GLY A 182 -8.04 -5.91 -16.02
C GLY A 182 -8.33 -5.55 -17.48
N LYS A 183 -9.61 -5.47 -17.83
CA LYS A 183 -10.04 -5.23 -19.21
C LYS A 183 -10.33 -3.75 -19.50
N PRO A 184 -10.08 -3.26 -20.73
CA PRO A 184 -10.37 -1.88 -21.11
C PRO A 184 -11.83 -1.45 -20.89
N GLU A 185 -12.80 -2.36 -21.06
CA GLU A 185 -14.22 -2.06 -20.92
C GLU A 185 -14.60 -1.64 -19.49
N GLU A 186 -13.86 -2.13 -18.49
CA GLU A 186 -14.09 -1.83 -17.08
C GLU A 186 -13.81 -0.35 -16.75
N TYR A 187 -13.06 0.35 -17.59
CA TYR A 187 -12.70 1.76 -17.41
C TYR A 187 -13.68 2.75 -18.07
N GLY A 188 -14.65 2.25 -18.84
CA GLY A 188 -15.72 3.07 -19.44
C GLY A 188 -16.91 3.33 -18.51
N GLU A 189 -17.02 2.52 -17.46
CA GLU A 189 -18.11 2.50 -16.49
C GLU A 189 -17.65 3.08 -15.14
N GLY A 190 -18.58 3.62 -14.35
CA GLY A 190 -18.29 4.15 -13.03
C GLY A 190 -17.89 5.63 -12.95
N PRO A 191 -17.54 6.10 -11.74
CA PRO A 191 -17.32 7.51 -11.45
C PRO A 191 -15.99 8.04 -11.99
N VAL A 192 -14.99 7.18 -12.18
CA VAL A 192 -13.65 7.54 -12.67
C VAL A 192 -13.40 6.88 -14.00
N LYS A 193 -13.14 7.71 -15.01
CA LYS A 193 -12.93 7.26 -16.39
C LYS A 193 -11.54 7.67 -16.85
N PRO A 194 -10.50 6.86 -16.55
CA PRO A 194 -9.15 7.16 -17.01
C PRO A 194 -8.98 6.92 -18.51
N LEU A 195 -9.85 6.11 -19.11
CA LEU A 195 -9.82 5.79 -20.53
C LEU A 195 -10.90 6.60 -21.26
N TYR A 196 -10.50 7.56 -22.08
CA TYR A 196 -11.42 8.43 -22.82
C TYR A 196 -10.81 8.94 -24.12
N ASP A 197 -11.64 9.54 -24.97
CA ASP A 197 -11.18 10.21 -26.19
C ASP A 197 -10.91 11.70 -25.90
N LEU A 198 -9.64 12.08 -25.96
CA LEU A 198 -9.21 13.47 -25.94
C LEU A 198 -9.59 14.11 -27.28
N PRO A 199 -10.35 15.22 -27.31
CA PRO A 199 -10.90 15.76 -28.54
C PRO A 199 -9.83 16.29 -29.50
N ALA A 200 -10.18 16.33 -30.79
CA ALA A 200 -9.42 17.08 -31.79
C ALA A 200 -9.39 18.58 -31.42
N GLY A 201 -8.31 19.26 -31.78
CA GLY A 201 -8.07 20.67 -31.44
C GLY A 201 -7.46 20.88 -30.06
N GLN A 202 -7.16 19.82 -29.30
CA GLN A 202 -6.46 19.93 -28.02
C GLN A 202 -5.05 20.44 -28.25
N THR A 203 -4.71 21.57 -27.62
CA THR A 203 -3.37 22.15 -27.66
C THR A 203 -2.43 21.49 -26.66
N VAL A 204 -1.20 21.19 -27.09
CA VAL A 204 -0.11 20.68 -26.27
C VAL A 204 1.20 21.36 -26.65
N TYR A 205 2.15 21.40 -25.72
CA TYR A 205 3.40 22.13 -25.84
C TYR A 205 4.59 21.22 -25.64
N ARG A 206 5.60 21.36 -26.50
CA ARG A 206 6.88 20.68 -26.32
C ARG A 206 8.01 21.69 -26.30
N ALA A 207 8.84 21.62 -25.27
CA ALA A 207 10.01 22.47 -25.13
C ALA A 207 11.29 21.71 -25.50
N ARG A 208 12.28 22.42 -26.06
CA ARG A 208 13.64 21.91 -26.29
C ARG A 208 14.68 22.96 -25.92
N LEU A 209 15.73 22.53 -25.21
CA LEU A 209 16.93 23.34 -24.99
C LEU A 209 17.65 23.54 -26.32
N LEU A 210 18.00 24.78 -26.64
CA LEU A 210 18.89 25.10 -27.74
C LEU A 210 20.32 24.69 -27.36
N ASN A 211 21.09 24.25 -28.34
CA ASN A 211 22.50 23.91 -28.21
C ASN A 211 23.21 24.11 -29.56
N ASP A 212 24.47 23.69 -29.66
CA ASP A 212 25.27 23.85 -30.88
C ASP A 212 24.64 23.19 -32.12
N ASP A 213 23.90 22.09 -31.94
CA ASP A 213 23.24 21.35 -33.02
C ASP A 213 21.80 21.83 -33.31
N LEU A 214 21.15 22.45 -32.32
CA LEU A 214 19.77 22.91 -32.37
C LEU A 214 19.71 24.41 -32.08
N THR A 215 20.03 25.21 -33.10
CA THR A 215 19.98 26.68 -33.02
C THR A 215 18.62 27.23 -33.45
N GLU A 216 18.36 28.50 -33.14
CA GLU A 216 17.17 29.22 -33.61
C GLU A 216 17.04 29.24 -35.14
N GLU A 217 18.16 29.41 -35.85
CA GLU A 217 18.20 29.40 -37.32
C GLU A 217 17.79 28.03 -37.89
N VAL A 218 18.27 26.94 -37.28
CA VAL A 218 17.94 25.56 -37.67
C VAL A 218 16.46 25.27 -37.43
N ILE A 219 15.92 25.70 -36.28
CA ILE A 219 14.49 25.56 -35.98
C ILE A 219 13.66 26.37 -36.97
N ASN A 220 14.02 27.63 -37.25
CA ASN A 220 13.30 28.48 -38.20
C ASN A 220 13.26 27.89 -39.62
N ALA A 221 14.28 27.15 -40.02
CA ALA A 221 14.31 26.48 -41.32
C ALA A 221 13.29 25.33 -41.42
N SER A 222 13.02 24.60 -40.33
CA SER A 222 11.99 23.55 -40.31
C SER A 222 11.45 23.29 -38.88
N PRO A 223 10.55 24.15 -38.35
CA PRO A 223 10.13 24.07 -36.96
C PRO A 223 9.46 22.74 -36.62
N ALA A 224 8.62 22.24 -37.53
CA ALA A 224 7.94 20.97 -37.37
C ALA A 224 8.94 19.81 -37.21
N SER A 225 9.94 19.69 -38.09
CA SER A 225 10.92 18.59 -38.02
C SER A 225 11.78 18.62 -36.75
N TYR A 226 12.12 19.81 -36.26
CA TYR A 226 13.02 19.98 -35.12
C TYR A 226 12.30 20.03 -33.77
N LEU A 227 11.03 20.45 -33.71
CA LEU A 227 10.24 20.46 -32.46
C LEU A 227 9.33 19.23 -32.36
N GLY A 228 9.08 18.53 -33.47
CA GLY A 228 8.32 17.28 -33.57
C GLY A 228 9.04 16.06 -32.98
N ALA A 229 8.41 14.89 -33.11
CA ALA A 229 8.99 13.63 -32.66
C ALA A 229 10.35 13.38 -33.36
N PRO A 230 11.35 12.83 -32.65
CA PRO A 230 12.63 12.50 -33.29
C PRO A 230 12.41 11.45 -34.38
N PRO A 231 13.20 11.47 -35.48
CA PRO A 231 13.18 10.38 -36.44
C PRO A 231 13.62 9.06 -35.77
N VAL A 232 13.17 7.93 -36.31
CA VAL A 232 13.41 6.58 -35.78
C VAL A 232 14.87 6.37 -35.39
N ASN A 233 15.81 6.66 -36.30
CA ASN A 233 17.25 6.47 -36.10
C ASN A 233 17.91 7.42 -35.08
N ARG A 234 17.20 8.42 -34.58
CA ARG A 234 17.68 9.35 -33.54
C ARG A 234 16.86 9.25 -32.25
N THR A 235 15.93 8.32 -32.17
CA THR A 235 15.08 8.15 -31.01
C THR A 235 15.85 7.52 -29.86
N GLN A 236 15.98 8.28 -28.78
CA GLN A 236 16.56 7.83 -27.52
C GLN A 236 15.49 7.18 -26.62
N PRO A 237 15.87 6.27 -25.72
CA PRO A 237 14.94 5.69 -24.76
C PRO A 237 14.42 6.77 -23.79
N GLY A 238 13.11 6.81 -23.63
CA GLY A 238 12.39 7.61 -22.63
C GLY A 238 11.65 6.72 -21.64
N ARG A 239 10.84 7.32 -20.78
CA ARG A 239 10.06 6.58 -19.76
C ARG A 239 9.03 5.64 -20.37
N MET A 240 8.44 6.02 -21.50
CA MET A 240 7.35 5.29 -22.16
C MET A 240 7.71 4.81 -23.56
N ASN A 241 8.99 4.86 -23.93
CA ASN A 241 9.46 4.37 -25.22
C ASN A 241 10.88 3.82 -25.13
N VAL A 242 11.16 2.77 -25.88
CA VAL A 242 12.51 2.23 -26.05
C VAL A 242 13.26 3.00 -27.15
N GLU A 243 14.57 2.77 -27.24
CA GLU A 243 15.39 3.25 -28.35
C GLU A 243 14.79 2.78 -29.68
N LEU A 244 14.88 3.62 -30.72
CA LEU A 244 14.34 3.34 -32.06
C LEU A 244 12.80 3.23 -32.17
N ILE A 245 12.04 3.44 -31.09
CA ILE A 245 10.57 3.54 -31.15
C ILE A 245 10.16 4.97 -30.76
N PRO A 246 9.87 5.86 -31.74
CA PRO A 246 9.55 7.25 -31.47
C PRO A 246 8.30 7.45 -30.63
N ALA A 247 8.38 8.32 -29.63
CA ALA A 247 7.22 8.87 -28.93
C ALA A 247 7.33 10.39 -28.82
N PHE A 248 6.19 11.08 -28.74
CA PHE A 248 6.13 12.54 -28.64
C PHE A 248 5.71 12.95 -27.23
N TYR A 249 6.67 13.46 -26.45
CA TYR A 249 6.43 13.99 -25.11
C TYR A 249 6.09 15.48 -25.18
N ALA A 250 5.00 15.85 -24.53
CA ALA A 250 4.52 17.23 -24.42
C ALA A 250 3.81 17.48 -23.08
N ALA A 251 3.45 18.73 -22.82
CA ALA A 251 2.65 19.14 -21.68
C ALA A 251 1.41 19.91 -22.11
N PHE A 252 0.41 19.99 -21.23
CA PHE A 252 -0.80 20.76 -21.47
C PHE A 252 -0.61 22.28 -21.26
N SER A 253 0.54 22.72 -20.72
CA SER A 253 0.92 24.12 -20.58
C SER A 253 2.37 24.37 -20.98
N ARG A 254 2.69 25.61 -21.38
CA ARG A 254 4.05 26.02 -21.77
C ARG A 254 5.00 25.96 -20.57
N GLU A 255 4.49 26.37 -19.42
CA GLU A 255 5.19 26.43 -18.15
C GLU A 255 5.62 25.04 -17.69
N THR A 256 4.72 24.05 -17.77
CA THR A 256 5.05 22.66 -17.44
C THR A 256 6.02 22.05 -18.45
N ALA A 257 5.87 22.33 -19.76
CA ALA A 257 6.82 21.87 -20.77
C ALA A 257 8.25 22.39 -20.51
N ILE A 258 8.38 23.66 -20.09
CA ILE A 258 9.67 24.27 -19.71
C ILE A 258 10.20 23.63 -18.42
N ALA A 259 9.35 23.45 -17.40
CA ALA A 259 9.76 22.90 -16.11
C ALA A 259 10.35 21.49 -16.22
N GLU A 260 9.82 20.65 -17.13
CA GLU A 260 10.34 19.30 -17.40
C GLU A 260 11.79 19.28 -17.91
N LEU A 261 12.25 20.34 -18.58
CA LEU A 261 13.63 20.44 -19.07
C LEU A 261 14.63 20.75 -17.95
N ARG A 262 14.18 21.27 -16.80
CA ARG A 262 15.03 21.76 -15.70
C ARG A 262 16.12 22.72 -16.18
N PRO A 263 15.76 23.81 -16.86
CA PRO A 263 16.74 24.70 -17.46
C PRO A 263 17.54 25.46 -16.39
N GLY A 264 18.79 25.77 -16.73
CA GLY A 264 19.65 26.69 -15.98
C GLY A 264 19.37 28.15 -16.31
N ILE A 265 20.01 29.06 -15.56
CA ILE A 265 20.05 30.49 -15.91
C ILE A 265 20.78 30.63 -17.25
N ASP A 266 20.30 31.54 -18.09
CA ASP A 266 20.78 31.84 -19.45
C ASP A 266 20.53 30.75 -20.51
N ASP A 267 19.85 29.65 -20.14
CA ASP A 267 19.39 28.68 -21.14
C ASP A 267 18.34 29.30 -22.06
N LYS A 268 18.48 29.01 -23.36
CA LYS A 268 17.50 29.34 -24.39
C LYS A 268 16.65 28.13 -24.72
N ILE A 269 15.34 28.31 -24.73
CA ILE A 269 14.36 27.24 -24.90
C ILE A 269 13.44 27.59 -26.06
N ALA A 270 13.35 26.69 -27.03
CA ALA A 270 12.29 26.73 -28.03
C ALA A 270 11.07 25.98 -27.49
N VAL A 271 9.91 26.64 -27.52
CA VAL A 271 8.63 26.06 -27.12
C VAL A 271 7.75 25.97 -28.36
N GLY A 272 7.51 24.76 -28.84
CA GLY A 272 6.59 24.47 -29.94
C GLY A 272 5.17 24.24 -29.43
N GLU A 273 4.20 24.78 -30.16
CA GLU A 273 2.78 24.58 -29.95
C GLU A 273 2.24 23.61 -31.00
N PHE A 274 1.45 22.64 -30.54
CA PHE A 274 0.86 21.59 -31.38
C PHE A 274 -0.61 21.43 -31.05
N ALA A 275 -1.40 21.03 -32.03
CA ALA A 275 -2.81 20.69 -31.86
C ALA A 275 -3.11 19.29 -32.38
N THR A 276 -3.97 18.55 -31.68
CA THR A 276 -4.49 17.25 -32.14
C THR A 276 -5.38 17.44 -33.37
N ARG A 277 -5.18 16.65 -34.44
CA ARG A 277 -6.02 16.69 -35.66
C ARG A 277 -7.21 15.75 -35.61
N VAL A 278 -7.06 14.68 -34.83
CA VAL A 278 -8.07 13.65 -34.59
C VAL A 278 -8.26 13.48 -33.10
N PRO A 279 -9.42 12.95 -32.64
CA PRO A 279 -9.55 12.50 -31.27
C PRO A 279 -8.50 11.43 -30.96
N LEU A 280 -7.95 11.47 -29.75
CA LEU A 280 -6.96 10.49 -29.28
C LEU A 280 -7.54 9.67 -28.16
N ARG A 281 -7.48 8.35 -28.28
CA ARG A 281 -7.80 7.49 -27.16
C ARG A 281 -6.65 7.58 -26.16
N VAL A 282 -6.93 8.07 -24.95
CA VAL A 282 -5.91 8.30 -23.92
C VAL A 282 -6.18 7.48 -22.67
N PHE A 283 -5.11 7.02 -22.03
CA PHE A 283 -5.15 6.59 -20.63
C PHE A 283 -4.60 7.70 -19.75
N ASP A 284 -5.43 8.29 -18.90
CA ASP A 284 -5.09 9.41 -18.03
C ASP A 284 -4.91 8.96 -16.59
N PHE A 285 -3.65 8.94 -16.15
CA PHE A 285 -3.28 8.60 -14.78
C PHE A 285 -3.61 9.71 -13.77
N THR A 286 -3.90 10.94 -14.22
CA THR A 286 -4.11 12.06 -13.31
C THR A 286 -5.52 12.13 -12.72
N VAL A 287 -6.49 11.42 -13.32
CA VAL A 287 -7.88 11.38 -12.83
C VAL A 287 -8.00 10.79 -11.42
N PHE A 288 -7.04 9.95 -11.02
CA PHE A 288 -7.00 9.28 -9.72
C PHE A 288 -6.59 10.21 -8.58
N HIS A 289 -5.79 11.24 -8.88
CA HIS A 289 -5.42 12.27 -7.90
C HIS A 289 -6.52 13.32 -7.72
N GLN A 290 -7.24 13.65 -8.78
CA GLN A 290 -8.33 14.64 -8.74
C GLN A 290 -9.49 14.23 -7.81
N ARG A 291 -9.58 12.94 -7.47
CA ARG A 291 -10.60 12.38 -6.57
C ARG A 291 -10.01 11.82 -5.27
N ALA A 292 -8.88 12.35 -4.83
CA ALA A 292 -8.22 11.92 -3.59
C ALA A 292 -9.16 11.88 -2.37
N ALA A 293 -10.07 12.87 -2.25
CA ALA A 293 -11.05 12.92 -1.15
C ALA A 293 -12.12 11.80 -1.22
N GLU A 294 -12.32 11.18 -2.38
CA GLU A 294 -13.26 10.08 -2.58
C GLU A 294 -12.55 8.71 -2.58
N ARG A 295 -11.23 8.66 -2.29
CA ARG A 295 -10.39 7.44 -2.30
C ARG A 295 -10.98 6.31 -1.47
N HIS A 296 -11.35 6.60 -0.23
CA HIS A 296 -11.93 5.63 0.69
C HIS A 296 -13.27 5.05 0.20
N ARG A 297 -14.04 5.77 -0.62
CA ARG A 297 -15.36 5.31 -1.06
C ARG A 297 -15.35 4.47 -2.34
N PHE A 298 -14.41 4.70 -3.24
CA PHE A 298 -14.41 4.06 -4.56
C PHE A 298 -13.15 3.27 -4.88
N PHE A 299 -12.09 3.38 -4.08
CA PHE A 299 -10.77 2.92 -4.46
C PHE A 299 -10.08 2.03 -3.43
N GLU A 300 -10.65 1.82 -2.23
CA GLU A 300 -10.10 0.89 -1.24
C GLU A 300 -9.95 -0.52 -1.84
N HIS A 301 -8.71 -1.03 -1.84
CA HIS A 301 -8.34 -2.41 -2.21
C HIS A 301 -8.64 -2.75 -3.67
N SER A 302 -8.63 -1.72 -4.52
CA SER A 302 -8.92 -1.80 -5.94
C SER A 302 -7.64 -1.79 -6.77
N ARG A 303 -7.76 -2.16 -8.05
CA ARG A 303 -6.69 -2.00 -9.05
C ARG A 303 -6.13 -0.57 -9.09
N TYR A 304 -6.83 0.42 -8.55
CA TYR A 304 -6.39 1.81 -8.58
C TYR A 304 -5.18 2.07 -7.64
N ASP A 305 -4.90 1.20 -6.67
CA ASP A 305 -3.72 1.35 -5.78
C ASP A 305 -2.38 1.18 -6.50
N PHE A 306 -2.30 0.32 -7.54
CA PHE A 306 -1.07 0.23 -8.34
C PHE A 306 -0.92 1.42 -9.27
N ILE A 307 -2.03 2.03 -9.70
CA ILE A 307 -2.00 3.16 -10.62
C ILE A 307 -1.31 4.37 -10.00
N ASP A 308 -1.56 4.65 -8.73
CA ASP A 308 -0.84 5.69 -8.00
C ASP A 308 0.66 5.44 -7.96
N GLN A 309 1.07 4.22 -7.61
CA GLN A 309 2.49 3.83 -7.59
C GLN A 309 3.11 3.91 -8.98
N MET A 310 2.34 3.61 -10.01
CA MET A 310 2.77 3.71 -11.40
C MET A 310 2.92 5.18 -11.80
N GLN A 311 1.99 6.05 -11.40
CA GLN A 311 2.10 7.49 -11.61
C GLN A 311 3.34 8.05 -10.88
N GLU A 312 3.58 7.66 -9.64
CA GLU A 312 4.78 8.02 -8.90
C GLU A 312 6.04 7.52 -9.62
N GLY A 313 6.04 6.29 -10.11
CA GLY A 313 7.14 5.70 -10.90
C GLY A 313 7.42 6.47 -12.20
N ILE A 314 6.39 6.85 -12.96
CA ILE A 314 6.52 7.69 -14.16
C ILE A 314 7.08 9.06 -13.80
N SER A 315 6.69 9.63 -12.67
CA SER A 315 6.99 11.02 -12.34
C SER A 315 8.33 11.16 -11.58
N LYS A 316 8.79 10.09 -10.92
CA LYS A 316 9.98 10.08 -10.06
C LYS A 316 11.25 10.47 -10.82
N PRO A 317 12.06 11.42 -10.32
CA PRO A 317 13.39 11.70 -10.88
C PRO A 317 14.29 10.47 -10.84
N VAL A 318 14.85 10.08 -11.99
CA VAL A 318 15.77 8.94 -12.09
C VAL A 318 17.18 9.42 -12.39
N ARG A 319 18.18 8.87 -11.69
CA ARG A 319 19.59 9.18 -11.93
C ARG A 319 20.02 8.68 -13.31
N PRO A 320 20.89 9.39 -14.04
CA PRO A 320 21.22 9.04 -15.43
C PRO A 320 21.68 7.59 -15.65
N HIS A 321 22.42 7.00 -14.70
CA HIS A 321 22.93 5.63 -14.76
C HIS A 321 21.89 4.55 -14.39
N GLU A 322 20.78 4.92 -13.76
CA GLU A 322 19.70 4.00 -13.38
C GLU A 322 18.56 4.01 -14.41
N ARG A 323 18.52 5.00 -15.32
CA ARG A 323 17.45 5.19 -16.32
C ARG A 323 17.06 3.90 -17.04
N GLN A 324 18.05 3.13 -17.50
CA GLN A 324 17.76 1.91 -18.23
C GLN A 324 16.97 0.91 -17.39
N ARG A 325 17.26 0.77 -16.10
CA ARG A 325 16.55 -0.15 -15.18
C ARG A 325 15.17 0.39 -14.82
N GLU A 326 15.08 1.67 -14.48
CA GLU A 326 13.83 2.29 -14.01
C GLU A 326 12.80 2.46 -15.13
N TYR A 327 13.23 2.55 -16.40
CA TYR A 327 12.30 2.73 -17.52
C TYR A 327 11.68 1.41 -18.02
N ILE A 328 12.20 0.24 -17.64
CA ILE A 328 11.75 -1.04 -18.21
C ILE A 328 10.25 -1.24 -17.96
N ALA A 329 9.81 -1.09 -16.71
CA ALA A 329 8.42 -1.32 -16.33
C ALA A 329 7.47 -0.34 -17.07
N THR A 330 7.83 0.94 -17.12
CA THR A 330 7.00 1.99 -17.73
C THR A 330 6.97 1.91 -19.25
N GLN A 331 8.06 1.47 -19.90
CA GLN A 331 8.09 1.19 -21.34
C GLN A 331 7.20 0.00 -21.71
N ILE A 332 7.27 -1.08 -20.94
CA ILE A 332 6.41 -2.26 -21.16
C ILE A 332 4.94 -1.89 -20.95
N VAL A 333 4.62 -1.11 -19.90
CA VAL A 333 3.26 -0.62 -19.66
C VAL A 333 2.77 0.26 -20.83
N ALA A 334 3.62 1.15 -21.36
CA ALA A 334 3.25 1.98 -22.50
C ALA A 334 2.92 1.14 -23.74
N GLU A 335 3.73 0.12 -24.04
CA GLU A 335 3.48 -0.82 -25.13
C GLU A 335 2.21 -1.66 -24.88
N TYR A 336 1.95 -2.06 -23.64
CA TYR A 336 0.73 -2.76 -23.25
C TYR A 336 -0.53 -1.90 -23.46
N LEU A 337 -0.51 -0.65 -22.98
CA LEU A 337 -1.61 0.29 -23.18
C LEU A 337 -1.86 0.58 -24.66
N GLN A 338 -0.78 0.69 -25.45
CA GLN A 338 -0.89 0.92 -26.88
C GLN A 338 -1.57 -0.23 -27.62
N ASN A 339 -1.16 -1.46 -27.33
CA ASN A 339 -1.54 -2.64 -28.10
C ASN A 339 -2.82 -3.31 -27.60
N TYR A 340 -3.07 -3.31 -26.29
CA TYR A 340 -4.21 -3.98 -25.69
C TYR A 340 -5.34 -3.03 -25.33
N PHE A 341 -5.02 -1.82 -24.85
CA PHE A 341 -6.03 -0.79 -24.55
C PHE A 341 -6.33 0.09 -25.77
N ASN A 342 -5.59 -0.09 -26.86
CA ASN A 342 -5.67 0.70 -28.09
C ASN A 342 -5.44 2.19 -27.87
N CYS A 343 -4.66 2.56 -26.86
CA CYS A 343 -4.37 3.95 -26.56
C CYS A 343 -3.42 4.56 -27.60
N ASP A 344 -3.73 5.78 -28.02
CA ASP A 344 -2.85 6.63 -28.84
C ASP A 344 -1.89 7.44 -27.97
N ALA A 345 -2.29 7.75 -26.73
CA ALA A 345 -1.47 8.51 -25.80
C ALA A 345 -1.69 8.13 -24.33
N VAL A 346 -0.74 8.53 -23.51
CA VAL A 346 -0.80 8.40 -22.05
C VAL A 346 -0.63 9.77 -21.41
N ILE A 347 -1.53 10.12 -20.49
CA ILE A 347 -1.48 11.37 -19.71
C ILE A 347 -1.00 11.04 -18.30
N TYR A 348 -0.06 11.82 -17.79
CA TYR A 348 0.54 11.64 -16.47
C TYR A 348 0.89 12.99 -15.84
N GLN A 349 1.08 13.01 -14.53
CA GLN A 349 1.38 14.24 -13.80
C GLN A 349 2.86 14.61 -13.91
N SER A 350 3.16 15.90 -14.07
CA SER A 350 4.51 16.43 -13.94
C SER A 350 4.93 16.46 -12.47
N ALA A 351 6.08 15.84 -12.16
CA ALA A 351 6.74 16.03 -10.87
C ALA A 351 7.52 17.35 -10.79
N MET A 352 7.75 18.02 -11.94
CA MET A 352 8.61 19.20 -12.03
C MET A 352 7.83 20.50 -11.83
N GLN A 353 6.53 20.51 -12.13
CA GLN A 353 5.65 21.65 -11.87
C GLN A 353 5.21 21.70 -10.41
N ARG A 354 5.75 22.66 -9.65
CA ARG A 354 5.45 22.82 -8.22
C ARG A 354 4.24 23.68 -7.93
N ASP A 355 3.90 24.63 -8.81
CA ASP A 355 2.76 25.52 -8.61
C ASP A 355 1.43 24.75 -8.67
N GLU A 356 0.73 24.64 -7.54
CA GLU A 356 -0.55 23.94 -7.43
C GLU A 356 -1.65 24.50 -8.33
N ALA A 357 -1.61 25.79 -8.66
CA ALA A 357 -2.58 26.42 -9.56
C ALA A 357 -2.26 26.18 -11.05
N ALA A 358 -1.06 25.70 -11.37
CA ALA A 358 -0.64 25.46 -12.75
C ALA A 358 -1.20 24.13 -13.29
N GLU A 359 -1.45 24.09 -14.59
CA GLU A 359 -1.77 22.85 -15.31
C GLU A 359 -0.54 21.94 -15.35
N LYS A 360 -0.55 20.86 -14.56
CA LYS A 360 0.59 19.94 -14.33
C LYS A 360 0.58 18.70 -15.23
N ARG A 361 -0.39 18.55 -16.14
CA ARG A 361 -0.48 17.35 -16.97
C ARG A 361 0.58 17.35 -18.08
N ASN A 362 1.21 16.19 -18.23
CA ASN A 362 2.02 15.80 -19.37
C ASN A 362 1.26 14.78 -20.22
N ILE A 363 1.63 14.68 -21.49
CA ILE A 363 1.12 13.68 -22.42
C ILE A 363 2.28 13.10 -23.22
N VAL A 364 2.27 11.79 -23.40
CA VAL A 364 3.10 11.13 -24.40
C VAL A 364 2.21 10.49 -25.46
N VAL A 365 2.39 10.92 -26.70
CA VAL A 365 1.71 10.32 -27.85
C VAL A 365 2.60 9.18 -28.36
N LEU A 366 2.04 7.97 -28.38
CA LEU A 366 2.74 6.71 -28.65
C LEU A 366 2.93 6.49 -30.17
N HIS A 367 3.71 5.48 -30.55
CA HIS A 367 4.16 5.32 -31.93
C HIS A 367 3.09 4.74 -32.88
N ARG A 368 2.42 5.57 -33.70
CA ARG A 368 1.48 5.15 -34.78
C ARG A 368 1.54 6.06 -36.01
N GLU A 369 2.72 6.23 -36.64
CA GLU A 369 2.91 7.24 -37.70
C GLU A 369 2.47 8.64 -37.24
N THR A 370 2.89 9.01 -36.03
CA THR A 370 2.23 10.05 -35.21
C THR A 370 2.65 11.50 -35.49
N PHE A 371 3.70 11.72 -36.28
CA PHE A 371 4.16 13.07 -36.64
C PHE A 371 4.73 13.16 -38.06
N VAL A 372 4.18 14.05 -38.88
CA VAL A 372 4.70 14.49 -40.18
C VAL A 372 4.31 15.97 -40.38
N GLY A 373 4.88 16.61 -41.40
CA GLY A 373 4.78 18.07 -41.64
C GLY A 373 3.34 18.59 -41.74
N PRO A 374 3.15 19.93 -41.80
CA PRO A 374 1.82 20.57 -41.76
C PRO A 374 0.84 20.08 -42.85
N ASP A 375 1.36 19.55 -43.96
CA ASP A 375 0.58 19.06 -45.11
C ASP A 375 0.14 17.59 -45.00
N ASP A 376 0.56 16.86 -43.96
CA ASP A 376 0.29 15.43 -43.79
C ASP A 376 -0.88 15.17 -42.81
N PRO A 377 -1.80 14.22 -43.06
CA PRO A 377 -2.94 13.86 -42.19
C PRO A 377 -2.53 13.21 -40.85
N CYS A 378 -1.52 13.76 -40.21
CA CYS A 378 -0.94 13.25 -38.99
C CYS A 378 -1.78 13.52 -37.74
N VAL A 379 -1.50 12.76 -36.69
CA VAL A 379 -2.19 12.84 -35.40
C VAL A 379 -2.03 14.22 -34.75
N LEU A 380 -0.82 14.78 -34.80
CA LEU A 380 -0.49 16.11 -34.29
C LEU A 380 -0.12 17.04 -35.44
N SER A 381 -0.55 18.30 -35.36
CA SER A 381 -0.04 19.36 -36.23
C SER A 381 0.69 20.44 -35.46
N TYR A 382 1.82 20.83 -36.03
CA TYR A 382 2.56 22.02 -35.63
C TYR A 382 1.72 23.29 -35.88
N VAL A 383 1.66 24.18 -34.89
CA VAL A 383 0.91 25.44 -34.94
C VAL A 383 1.88 26.63 -35.05
N ASN A 384 2.75 26.79 -34.06
CA ASN A 384 3.75 27.84 -34.00
C ASN A 384 4.89 27.45 -33.04
N TRP A 385 5.89 28.33 -32.90
CA TRP A 385 6.91 28.20 -31.87
C TRP A 385 7.31 29.56 -31.33
N SER A 386 7.87 29.57 -30.12
CA SER A 386 8.42 30.78 -29.50
C SER A 386 9.74 30.49 -28.80
N LEU A 387 10.60 31.49 -28.73
CA LEU A 387 11.84 31.44 -27.97
C LEU A 387 11.63 32.02 -26.56
N LYS A 388 12.17 31.32 -25.55
CA LYS A 388 12.21 31.76 -24.16
C LYS A 388 13.65 31.76 -23.68
N GLU A 389 14.01 32.79 -22.93
CA GLU A 389 15.30 32.95 -22.27
C GLU A 389 15.07 32.88 -20.77
N ILE A 390 15.78 31.99 -20.09
CA ILE A 390 15.62 31.78 -18.65
C ILE A 390 16.47 32.81 -17.90
N ARG A 391 15.80 33.71 -17.19
CA ARG A 391 16.44 34.82 -16.45
C ARG A 391 16.49 34.62 -14.94
N ASP A 392 15.63 33.78 -14.41
CA ASP A 392 15.54 33.46 -12.98
C ASP A 392 15.12 32.00 -12.83
N VAL A 393 15.77 31.28 -11.91
CA VAL A 393 15.39 29.91 -11.54
C VAL A 393 15.37 29.83 -10.02
N ARG A 394 14.19 29.58 -9.45
CA ARG A 394 14.01 29.39 -8.02
C ARG A 394 14.09 27.91 -7.68
N TYR A 395 15.11 27.52 -6.93
CA TYR A 395 15.22 26.20 -6.33
C TYR A 395 14.89 26.28 -4.85
N THR A 396 14.03 25.38 -4.37
CA THR A 396 13.82 25.16 -2.93
C THR A 396 14.62 23.93 -2.53
N ILE A 397 15.61 24.11 -1.67
CA ILE A 397 16.29 23.02 -0.98
C ILE A 397 15.39 22.62 0.17
N ILE A 398 14.97 21.36 0.18
CA ILE A 398 14.24 20.76 1.30
C ILE A 398 15.25 19.83 1.95
N ASP A 399 15.62 20.12 3.20
CA ASP A 399 16.38 19.17 3.99
C ASP A 399 15.51 17.93 4.19
N ALA A 400 16.02 16.76 3.81
CA ALA A 400 15.40 15.49 4.14
C ALA A 400 15.54 15.28 5.65
N GLY A 401 14.62 15.88 6.41
CA GLY A 401 14.46 15.63 7.84
C GLY A 401 14.00 14.20 8.06
N GLU A 402 14.76 13.50 8.91
CA GLU A 402 14.51 12.25 9.62
C GLU A 402 13.06 11.75 9.54
N PHE A 403 12.87 10.61 8.85
CA PHE A 403 11.66 9.80 8.89
C PHE A 403 11.57 9.03 10.20
#